data_AF-A0A6A7KKV1-F1
#
_entry.id   AF-A0A6A7KKV1-F1
#
_cell.length_a   1.000
_cell.length_b   1.000
_cell.length_c   1.000
_cell.angle_alpha   90.00
_cell.angle_beta   90.00
_cell.angle_gamma   90.00
#
_symmetry.space_group_name_H-M   'P 1'
#
loop_
_entity.id
_entity.type
_entity.pdbx_description
1 polymer ?
#
loop_
_entity_poly.entity_id
_entity_poly.type
_entity_poly.pdbx_seq_one_letter_code
_entity_poly.pdbx_strand_id
1 'polypeptide(L)'
;MTGIDLLALAIPALIVLLGAYVVYQARRSRETELSYSLRKCRIALEDAEQALDNTVGYYKAEVRRLKGRLGEPLTDDPPGNGNLGAKDHGGAPDVKFKQARTAFARMYHPDGVQGDPDEKRIRAELFKEFWEELERIDRRNP
;
A
#
# COMPACT_ATOMS: atom_id res chain seq x y z
N MET A 1 3.09 -9.20 62.43
CA MET A 1 2.26 -8.86 61.25
C MET A 1 1.43 -10.08 60.95
N THR A 2 0.16 -10.02 61.29
CA THR A 2 -0.77 -11.16 61.14
C THR A 2 -1.20 -11.25 59.68
N GLY A 3 -1.63 -12.43 59.21
CA GLY A 3 -2.02 -12.64 57.80
C GLY A 3 -3.15 -11.72 57.30
N ILE A 4 -3.87 -11.05 58.22
CA ILE A 4 -4.93 -10.09 57.93
C ILE A 4 -4.36 -8.78 57.36
N ASP A 5 -3.21 -8.31 57.86
CA ASP A 5 -2.55 -7.09 57.38
C ASP A 5 -2.04 -7.26 55.94
N LEU A 6 -1.61 -8.48 55.60
CA LEU A 6 -1.14 -8.82 54.24
C LEU A 6 -2.30 -8.83 53.24
N LEU A 7 -3.45 -9.39 53.61
CA LEU A 7 -4.64 -9.42 52.77
C LEU A 7 -5.23 -8.02 52.55
N ALA A 8 -5.21 -7.17 53.58
CA ALA A 8 -5.69 -5.79 53.50
C ALA A 8 -4.92 -4.94 52.47
N LEU A 9 -3.64 -5.28 52.21
CA LEU A 9 -2.78 -4.59 51.25
C LEU A 9 -2.76 -5.27 49.88
N ALA A 10 -2.89 -6.60 49.83
CA ALA A 10 -2.86 -7.37 48.60
C ALA A 10 -4.11 -7.14 47.72
N ILE A 11 -5.30 -7.04 48.32
CA ILE A 11 -6.57 -6.84 47.59
C ILE A 11 -6.58 -5.51 46.80
N PRO A 12 -6.29 -4.33 47.39
CA PRO A 12 -6.26 -3.09 46.63
C PRO A 12 -5.15 -3.06 45.57
N ALA A 13 -3.99 -3.67 45.84
CA ALA A 13 -2.92 -3.79 44.86
C ALA A 13 -3.34 -4.61 43.63
N LEU A 14 -4.09 -5.71 43.84
CA LEU A 14 -4.64 -6.53 42.77
C LEU A 14 -5.64 -5.74 41.92
N ILE A 15 -6.52 -4.96 42.54
CA ILE A 15 -7.51 -4.13 41.85
C ILE A 15 -6.81 -3.07 40.97
N VAL A 16 -5.77 -2.41 41.49
CA VAL A 16 -5.00 -1.43 40.72
C VAL A 16 -4.29 -2.10 39.55
N LEU A 17 -3.69 -3.28 39.75
CA LEU A 17 -3.05 -4.05 38.67
C LEU A 17 -4.05 -4.47 37.58
N LEU A 18 -5.23 -4.95 37.97
CA LEU A 18 -6.30 -5.30 37.04
C LEU A 18 -6.81 -4.07 36.28
N GLY A 19 -7.02 -2.95 36.96
CA GLY A 19 -7.41 -1.70 36.33
C GLY A 19 -6.37 -1.22 35.31
N ALA A 20 -5.09 -1.22 35.68
CA ALA A 20 -3.99 -0.86 34.79
C ALA A 20 -3.90 -1.80 33.58
N TYR A 21 -4.11 -3.12 33.80
CA TYR A 21 -4.12 -4.11 32.73
C TYR A 21 -5.26 -3.90 31.74
N VAL A 22 -6.48 -3.62 32.23
CA VAL A 22 -7.64 -3.33 31.38
C VAL A 22 -7.43 -2.05 30.56
N VAL A 23 -6.90 -0.98 31.18
CA VAL A 23 -6.58 0.27 30.47
C VAL A 23 -5.50 0.05 29.41
N TYR A 24 -4.46 -0.73 29.74
CA TYR A 24 -3.41 -1.09 28.80
C TYR A 24 -3.95 -1.89 27.60
N GLN A 25 -4.79 -2.91 27.85
CA GLN A 25 -5.45 -3.70 26.81
C GLN A 25 -6.35 -2.83 25.92
N ALA A 26 -7.17 -1.96 26.52
CA ALA A 26 -8.04 -1.05 25.78
C ALA A 26 -7.24 -0.07 24.90
N ARG A 27 -6.12 0.45 25.42
CA ARG A 27 -5.23 1.32 24.65
C ARG A 27 -4.60 0.58 23.47
N ARG A 28 -4.07 -0.62 23.70
CA ARG A 28 -3.46 -1.45 22.65
C ARG A 28 -4.46 -1.82 21.56
N SER A 29 -5.70 -2.16 21.94
CA SER A 29 -6.78 -2.44 20.98
C SER A 29 -7.10 -1.21 20.11
N ARG A 30 -7.18 -0.01 20.70
CA ARG A 30 -7.39 1.23 19.94
C ARG A 30 -6.25 1.53 18.97
N GLU A 31 -5.01 1.29 19.36
CA GLU A 31 -3.84 1.49 18.48
C GLU A 31 -3.90 0.54 17.26
N THR A 32 -4.34 -0.71 17.46
CA THR A 32 -4.53 -1.65 16.34
C THR A 32 -5.69 -1.26 15.41
N GLU A 33 -6.79 -0.75 15.95
CA GLU A 33 -7.93 -0.29 15.15
C GLU A 33 -7.61 1.00 14.37
N LEU A 34 -6.88 1.93 15.00
CA LEU A 34 -6.38 3.14 14.36
C LEU A 34 -5.40 2.83 13.22
N SER A 35 -4.46 1.92 13.43
CA SER A 35 -3.52 1.52 12.37
C SER A 35 -4.23 0.83 11.21
N TYR A 36 -5.22 -0.01 11.49
CA TYR A 36 -6.05 -0.65 10.46
C TYR A 36 -6.87 0.37 9.66
N SER A 37 -7.53 1.31 10.33
CA SER A 37 -8.33 2.36 9.67
C SER A 37 -7.47 3.31 8.86
N LEU A 38 -6.29 3.72 9.37
CA LEU A 38 -5.32 4.52 8.62
C LEU A 38 -4.85 3.79 7.36
N ARG A 39 -4.58 2.49 7.44
CA ARG A 39 -4.21 1.68 6.28
C ARG A 39 -5.34 1.64 5.24
N LYS A 40 -6.60 1.51 5.68
CA LYS A 40 -7.77 1.53 4.80
C LYS A 40 -7.95 2.88 4.12
N CYS A 41 -7.81 3.97 4.86
CA CYS A 41 -7.85 5.34 4.31
C CYS A 41 -6.73 5.57 3.29
N ARG A 42 -5.53 5.07 3.56
CA ARG A 42 -4.39 5.17 2.63
C ARG A 42 -4.67 4.45 1.31
N ILE A 43 -5.17 3.22 1.37
CA ILE A 43 -5.52 2.45 0.16
C ILE A 43 -6.61 3.18 -0.63
N ALA A 44 -7.67 3.65 0.03
CA ALA A 44 -8.73 4.39 -0.64
C ALA A 44 -8.25 5.70 -1.28
N LEU A 45 -7.29 6.38 -0.67
CA LEU A 45 -6.67 7.59 -1.23
C LEU A 45 -5.83 7.26 -2.47
N GLU A 46 -5.02 6.19 -2.41
CA GLU A 46 -4.21 5.72 -3.54
C GLU A 46 -5.11 5.27 -4.71
N ASP A 47 -6.21 4.57 -4.44
CA ASP A 47 -7.19 4.18 -5.46
C ASP A 47 -7.86 5.40 -6.11
N ALA A 48 -8.17 6.43 -5.32
CA ALA A 48 -8.74 7.68 -5.82
C ALA A 48 -7.75 8.47 -6.68
N GLU A 49 -6.48 8.53 -6.28
CA GLU A 49 -5.40 9.15 -7.06
C GLU A 49 -5.22 8.44 -8.41
N GLN A 50 -5.19 7.10 -8.40
CA GLN A 50 -5.10 6.30 -9.61
C GLN A 50 -6.30 6.51 -10.54
N ALA A 51 -7.51 6.63 -9.97
CA ALA A 51 -8.71 6.94 -10.75
C ALA A 51 -8.61 8.32 -11.39
N LEU A 52 -8.09 9.31 -10.67
CA LEU A 52 -7.87 10.66 -11.19
C LEU A 52 -6.86 10.65 -12.35
N ASP A 53 -5.72 9.99 -12.18
CA ASP A 53 -4.70 9.86 -13.23
C ASP A 53 -5.27 9.20 -14.50
N ASN A 54 -6.10 8.17 -14.33
CA ASN A 54 -6.78 7.53 -15.46
C ASN A 54 -7.71 8.50 -16.19
N THR A 55 -8.47 9.33 -15.46
CA THR A 55 -9.35 10.34 -16.08
C THR A 55 -8.56 11.43 -16.79
N VAL A 56 -7.47 11.91 -16.18
CA VAL A 56 -6.57 12.91 -16.79
C VAL A 56 -5.96 12.35 -18.08
N GLY A 57 -5.50 11.11 -18.06
CA GLY A 57 -4.99 10.42 -19.25
C GLY A 57 -6.04 10.34 -20.37
N TYR A 58 -7.28 9.99 -20.03
CA TYR A 58 -8.39 9.95 -20.99
C TYR A 58 -8.67 11.32 -21.61
N TYR A 59 -8.79 12.37 -20.79
CA TYR A 59 -9.05 13.71 -21.31
C TYR A 59 -7.88 14.26 -22.13
N LYS A 60 -6.63 13.98 -21.73
CA LYS A 60 -5.45 14.37 -22.52
C LYS A 60 -5.45 13.72 -23.90
N ALA A 61 -5.85 12.45 -23.98
CA ALA A 61 -6.00 11.74 -25.25
C ALA A 61 -7.13 12.32 -26.11
N GLU A 62 -8.29 12.63 -25.50
CA GLU A 62 -9.42 13.20 -26.23
C GLU A 62 -9.12 14.62 -26.73
N VAL A 63 -8.43 15.45 -25.92
CA VAL A 63 -7.95 16.77 -26.37
C VAL A 63 -7.00 16.62 -27.56
N ARG A 64 -6.08 15.66 -27.52
CA ARG A 64 -5.19 15.38 -28.67
C ARG A 64 -5.98 14.98 -29.91
N ARG A 65 -6.99 14.13 -29.76
CA ARG A 65 -7.88 13.70 -30.85
C ARG A 65 -8.65 14.88 -31.44
N LEU A 66 -9.21 15.75 -30.59
CA LEU A 66 -9.97 16.93 -31.02
C LEU A 66 -9.08 17.98 -31.68
N LYS A 67 -7.89 18.25 -31.12
CA LYS A 67 -6.89 19.14 -31.76
C LYS A 67 -6.46 18.62 -33.13
N GLY A 68 -6.23 17.30 -33.26
CA GLY A 68 -5.95 16.67 -34.55
C GLY A 68 -7.08 16.82 -35.57
N ARG A 69 -8.35 16.80 -35.12
CA ARG A 69 -9.51 17.07 -35.99
C ARG A 69 -9.65 18.54 -36.38
N LEU A 70 -9.18 19.46 -35.53
CA LEU A 70 -9.25 20.91 -35.76
C LEU A 70 -8.10 21.42 -36.64
N GLY A 71 -7.07 20.61 -36.89
CA GLY A 71 -5.91 20.98 -37.71
C GLY A 71 -4.98 21.99 -37.04
N GLU A 72 -5.12 22.21 -35.72
CA GLU A 72 -4.22 23.07 -34.97
C GLU A 72 -2.84 22.41 -34.86
N PRO A 73 -1.74 23.16 -35.13
CA PRO A 73 -0.40 22.65 -34.89
C PRO A 73 -0.26 22.30 -33.41
N LEU A 74 0.33 21.13 -33.11
CA LEU A 74 0.65 20.74 -31.74
C LEU A 74 1.67 21.74 -31.18
N THR A 75 1.21 22.83 -30.57
CA THR A 75 2.08 23.66 -29.74
C THR A 75 2.37 22.88 -28.48
N ASP A 76 3.66 22.58 -28.31
CA ASP A 76 4.23 21.83 -27.20
C ASP A 76 3.68 22.30 -25.86
N ASP A 77 3.26 21.33 -25.03
CA ASP A 77 3.04 21.58 -23.60
C ASP A 77 4.34 22.20 -23.01
N PRO A 78 4.25 23.21 -22.12
CA PRO A 78 5.43 23.75 -21.44
C PRO A 78 6.17 22.61 -20.70
N PRO A 79 7.48 22.77 -20.38
CA PRO A 79 8.30 21.73 -19.76
C PRO A 79 7.89 21.52 -18.29
N GLY A 80 6.70 20.95 -18.07
CA GLY A 80 6.28 20.35 -16.84
C GLY A 80 6.88 18.97 -16.78
N ASN A 81 8.05 18.88 -16.14
CA ASN A 81 8.71 17.68 -15.62
C ASN A 81 8.35 16.39 -16.37
N GLY A 82 9.11 16.11 -17.42
CA GLY A 82 8.96 14.94 -18.25
C GLY A 82 9.03 13.64 -17.46
N ASN A 83 7.95 12.88 -17.52
CA ASN A 83 8.09 11.51 -17.94
C ASN A 83 6.82 11.03 -18.63
N LEU A 84 6.99 10.18 -19.65
CA LEU A 84 5.97 9.52 -20.48
C LEU A 84 5.56 10.27 -21.75
N GLY A 85 6.57 10.61 -22.56
CA GLY A 85 6.46 10.69 -24.00
C GLY A 85 7.29 9.58 -24.65
N ALA A 86 6.61 8.68 -25.37
CA ALA A 86 7.13 7.85 -26.46
C ALA A 86 8.11 6.71 -26.13
N LYS A 87 7.55 5.50 -25.98
CA LYS A 87 7.81 4.37 -26.90
C LYS A 87 6.55 3.50 -26.98
N ASP A 88 5.84 3.71 -28.07
CA ASP A 88 4.65 3.00 -28.49
C ASP A 88 5.06 1.63 -29.02
N HIS A 89 5.21 0.63 -28.14
CA HIS A 89 5.22 -0.81 -28.47
C HIS A 89 4.69 -1.74 -27.34
N GLY A 90 4.34 -1.22 -26.15
CA GLY A 90 3.76 -2.03 -25.07
C GLY A 90 2.24 -1.97 -25.09
N GLY A 91 1.58 -2.95 -25.72
CA GLY A 91 0.12 -3.03 -25.75
C GLY A 91 -0.50 -2.97 -24.34
N ALA A 92 -1.77 -2.58 -24.21
CA ALA A 92 -2.54 -2.61 -22.96
C ALA A 92 -2.27 -3.77 -21.96
N PRO A 93 -1.95 -5.02 -22.38
CA PRO A 93 -1.46 -6.07 -21.47
C PRO A 93 -0.17 -5.74 -20.71
N ASP A 94 0.78 -5.03 -21.30
CA ASP A 94 2.09 -4.69 -20.69
C ASP A 94 1.93 -3.66 -19.56
N VAL A 95 1.02 -2.69 -19.74
CA VAL A 95 0.67 -1.72 -18.68
C VAL A 95 0.02 -2.42 -17.48
N LYS A 96 -0.92 -3.34 -17.74
CA LYS A 96 -1.58 -4.11 -16.67
C LYS A 96 -0.61 -5.04 -15.95
N PHE A 97 0.31 -5.67 -16.68
CA PHE A 97 1.34 -6.53 -16.11
C PHE A 97 2.32 -5.75 -15.23
N LYS A 98 2.79 -4.58 -15.70
CA LYS A 98 3.63 -3.67 -14.91
C LYS A 98 2.92 -3.22 -13.63
N GLN A 99 1.65 -2.83 -13.72
CA GLN A 99 0.84 -2.49 -12.54
C GLN A 99 0.71 -3.66 -11.57
N ALA A 100 0.43 -4.87 -12.05
CA ALA A 100 0.33 -6.07 -11.22
C ALA A 100 1.67 -6.40 -10.53
N ARG A 101 2.79 -6.29 -11.24
CA ARG A 101 4.14 -6.50 -10.69
C ARG A 101 4.47 -5.48 -9.61
N THR A 102 4.16 -4.21 -9.83
CA THR A 102 4.37 -3.16 -8.82
C THR A 102 3.48 -3.37 -7.59
N ALA A 103 2.21 -3.74 -7.77
CA ALA A 103 1.30 -4.04 -6.66
C ALA A 103 1.77 -5.25 -5.84
N PHE A 104 2.22 -6.32 -6.52
CA PHE A 104 2.80 -7.51 -5.89
C PHE A 104 4.04 -7.15 -5.05
N ALA A 105 4.96 -6.37 -5.61
CA ALA A 105 6.13 -5.89 -4.87
C ALA A 105 5.72 -5.16 -3.60
N ARG A 106 4.77 -4.22 -3.68
CA ARG A 106 4.33 -3.45 -2.51
C ARG A 106 3.70 -4.31 -1.41
N MET A 107 2.99 -5.38 -1.76
CA MET A 107 2.32 -6.24 -0.78
C MET A 107 3.23 -7.26 -0.10
N TYR A 108 4.26 -7.73 -0.83
CA TYR A 108 5.07 -8.87 -0.41
C TYR A 108 6.56 -8.56 -0.22
N HIS A 109 7.00 -7.30 -0.44
CA HIS A 109 8.40 -6.93 -0.22
C HIS A 109 8.85 -7.20 1.22
N PRO A 110 9.99 -7.89 1.44
CA PRO A 110 10.46 -8.25 2.77
C PRO A 110 10.71 -7.04 3.69
N ASP A 111 11.12 -5.90 3.13
CA ASP A 111 11.40 -4.67 3.90
C ASP A 111 10.14 -3.96 4.43
N GLY A 112 8.96 -4.30 3.91
CA GLY A 112 7.69 -3.65 4.29
C GLY A 112 6.96 -4.30 5.46
N VAL A 113 7.49 -5.40 6.03
CA VAL A 113 6.72 -6.27 6.92
C VAL A 113 7.02 -5.96 8.40
N GLN A 114 5.99 -5.48 9.12
CA GLN A 114 5.91 -5.56 10.59
C GLN A 114 4.94 -6.70 10.96
N GLY A 115 5.43 -7.72 11.67
CA GLY A 115 4.69 -8.96 11.96
C GLY A 115 5.59 -10.07 12.52
N ASP A 116 4.99 -11.24 12.73
CA ASP A 116 5.60 -12.46 13.28
C ASP A 116 6.81 -12.91 12.43
N PRO A 117 7.97 -13.32 13.03
CA PRO A 117 9.12 -13.84 12.29
C PRO A 117 8.78 -14.96 11.30
N ASP A 118 7.83 -15.85 11.62
CA ASP A 118 7.44 -16.93 10.72
C ASP A 118 6.68 -16.41 9.49
N GLU A 119 5.81 -15.43 9.69
CA GLU A 119 5.07 -14.76 8.62
C GLU A 119 5.99 -13.99 7.67
N LYS A 120 7.07 -13.39 8.21
CA LYS A 120 8.12 -12.76 7.39
C LYS A 120 8.84 -13.77 6.51
N ARG A 121 9.17 -14.94 7.08
CA ARG A 121 9.84 -16.00 6.34
C ARG A 121 8.97 -16.53 5.19
N ILE A 122 7.71 -16.84 5.47
CA ILE A 122 6.76 -17.33 4.45
C ILE A 122 6.58 -16.30 3.33
N ARG A 123 6.43 -15.01 3.67
CA ARG A 123 6.32 -13.96 2.63
C ARG A 123 7.60 -13.77 1.84
N ALA A 124 8.78 -13.88 2.46
CA ALA A 124 10.04 -13.78 1.75
C ALA A 124 10.24 -14.94 0.76
N GLU A 125 9.84 -16.16 1.14
CA GLU A 125 9.86 -17.33 0.26
C GLU A 125 8.87 -17.16 -0.90
N LEU A 126 7.63 -16.73 -0.63
CA LEU A 126 6.63 -16.41 -1.67
C LEU A 126 7.08 -15.29 -2.59
N PHE A 127 7.64 -14.21 -2.04
CA PHE A 127 8.13 -13.09 -2.82
C PHE A 127 9.19 -13.55 -3.79
N LYS A 128 10.17 -14.34 -3.33
CA LYS A 128 11.24 -14.88 -4.18
C LYS A 128 10.70 -15.74 -5.32
N GLU A 129 9.84 -16.71 -5.00
CA GLU A 129 9.30 -17.65 -5.99
C GLU A 129 8.50 -16.94 -7.10
N PHE A 130 7.61 -16.05 -6.72
CA PHE A 130 6.77 -15.33 -7.68
C PHE A 130 7.50 -14.20 -8.41
N TRP A 131 8.46 -13.54 -7.76
CA TRP A 131 9.24 -12.46 -8.38
C TRP A 131 10.08 -12.96 -9.55
N GLU A 132 10.70 -14.13 -9.42
CA GLU A 132 11.47 -14.76 -10.51
C GLU A 132 10.58 -15.06 -11.73
N GLU A 133 9.34 -15.51 -11.52
CA GLU A 133 8.40 -15.77 -12.61
C GLU A 133 7.91 -14.48 -13.27
N LEU A 134 7.63 -13.44 -12.47
CA LEU A 134 7.26 -12.11 -12.99
C LEU A 134 8.40 -11.51 -13.85
N GLU A 135 9.65 -11.61 -13.40
CA GLU A 135 10.81 -11.17 -14.18
C GLU A 135 11.04 -11.99 -15.46
N ARG A 136 10.67 -13.27 -15.45
CA ARG A 136 10.75 -14.12 -16.65
C ARG A 136 9.71 -13.71 -17.68
N ILE A 137 8.48 -13.42 -17.25
CA ILE A 137 7.41 -12.96 -18.13
C ILE A 137 7.74 -11.58 -18.72
N ASP A 138 8.23 -10.66 -17.89
CA ASP A 138 8.67 -9.32 -18.31
C ASP A 138 9.78 -9.39 -19.38
N ARG A 139 10.78 -10.26 -19.19
CA ARG A 139 11.86 -10.47 -20.18
C ARG A 139 11.40 -11.10 -21.49
N ARG A 140 10.29 -11.85 -21.49
CA ARG A 140 9.74 -12.49 -22.69
C ARG A 140 8.80 -11.58 -23.49
N ASN A 141 8.31 -10.50 -22.89
CA ASN A 141 7.46 -9.47 -23.50
C ASN A 141 8.07 -8.07 -23.27
N PRO A 142 9.18 -7.72 -23.96
CA PRO A 142 9.81 -6.41 -23.84
C PRO A 142 8.98 -5.27 -24.45
#